data_AF-A0A811ZG41-F1
#
_entry.id   AF-A0A811ZG41-F1
#
_cell.length_a   1.000
_cell.length_b   1.000
_cell.length_c   1.000
_cell.angle_alpha   90.00
_cell.angle_beta   90.00
_cell.angle_gamma   90.00
#
_symmetry.space_group_name_H-M   'P 1'
#
loop_
_entity.id
_entity.type
_entity.pdbx_description
1 polymer ?
#
loop_
_entity_poly.entity_id
_entity_poly.type
_entity_poly.pdbx_seq_one_letter_code
_entity_poly.pdbx_strand_id
1 'polypeptide(L)'
;MVRKGANLYVPAEPMLAFVIRIRVISGVNPKVRKVLQLLSLHQILYGTFVKLNKASVNMLRIVEPYIAWGYPNVKSVNELIYKHDYSKINKKRIALTDNTLIVRSLGKYGIIRVEDLIHKIYTVGRHFKEAKNF
;
A
#
# COMPACT_ATOMS: atom_id res chain seq x y z
N MET A 1 28.72 0.04 -1.54
CA MET A 1 30.11 -0.40 -1.75
C MET A 1 30.49 -1.36 -0.64
N VAL A 2 30.79 -2.63 -0.95
CA VAL A 2 31.66 -3.48 -0.13
C VAL A 2 32.55 -4.25 -1.11
N ARG A 3 33.84 -3.94 -1.11
CA ARG A 3 34.91 -4.74 -1.70
C ARG A 3 36.07 -4.76 -0.72
N LYS A 4 36.18 -5.89 -0.01
CA LYS A 4 37.37 -6.54 0.60
C LYS A 4 37.03 -7.04 2.01
N GLY A 5 37.13 -8.36 2.18
CA GLY A 5 36.76 -9.11 3.39
C GLY A 5 35.42 -9.83 3.21
N ALA A 6 35.32 -11.06 3.72
CA ALA A 6 34.18 -11.99 3.57
C ALA A 6 32.87 -11.52 4.27
N ASN A 7 32.61 -10.21 4.31
CA ASN A 7 31.36 -9.65 4.81
C ASN A 7 30.39 -9.41 3.66
N LEU A 8 29.30 -10.17 3.67
CA LEU A 8 28.17 -9.99 2.79
C LEU A 8 27.37 -8.75 3.22
N TYR A 9 27.10 -7.84 2.29
CA TYR A 9 26.17 -6.74 2.52
C TYR A 9 24.74 -7.29 2.44
N VAL A 10 24.04 -7.32 3.57
CA VAL A 10 22.62 -7.67 3.63
C VAL A 10 21.80 -6.38 3.60
N PRO A 11 20.97 -6.16 2.56
CA PRO A 11 20.12 -4.98 2.50
C PRO A 11 19.05 -5.02 3.60
N ALA A 12 18.58 -3.86 4.02
CA ALA A 12 17.49 -3.76 4.99
C ALA A 12 16.22 -4.45 4.45
N GLU A 13 15.48 -5.10 5.35
CA GLU A 13 14.21 -5.72 4.99
C GLU A 13 13.20 -4.67 4.50
N PRO A 14 12.49 -4.95 3.40
CA PRO A 14 11.47 -4.04 2.89
C PRO A 14 10.29 -3.95 3.85
N MET A 15 9.86 -2.73 4.14
CA MET A 15 8.78 -2.45 5.10
C MET A 15 7.40 -2.29 4.46
N LEU A 16 7.31 -2.27 3.14
CA LEU A 16 6.10 -2.01 2.36
C LEU A 16 5.86 -3.13 1.35
N ALA A 17 4.64 -3.66 1.31
CA ALA A 17 4.16 -4.52 0.24
C ALA A 17 3.03 -3.85 -0.54
N PHE A 18 2.98 -4.08 -1.84
CA PHE A 18 1.79 -3.86 -2.66
C PHE A 18 1.09 -5.18 -2.86
N VAL A 19 -0.21 -5.21 -2.61
CA VAL A 19 -1.03 -6.43 -2.62
C VAL A 19 -2.18 -6.22 -3.58
N ILE A 20 -2.36 -7.11 -4.55
CA ILE A 20 -3.44 -7.11 -5.53
C ILE A 20 -4.22 -8.40 -5.40
N ARG A 21 -5.56 -8.31 -5.44
CA ARG A 21 -6.40 -9.51 -5.50
C ARG A 21 -6.52 -10.04 -6.93
N ILE A 22 -6.21 -11.32 -7.13
CA ILE A 22 -6.17 -11.95 -8.46
C ILE A 22 -7.30 -12.96 -8.71
N ARG A 23 -7.98 -13.45 -7.66
CA ARG A 23 -9.03 -14.48 -7.79
C ARG A 23 -10.37 -14.07 -7.19
N VAL A 24 -11.44 -14.66 -7.73
CA VAL A 24 -12.78 -14.66 -7.14
C VAL A 24 -12.81 -15.57 -5.90
N ILE A 25 -13.63 -15.25 -4.90
CA ILE A 25 -13.62 -15.92 -3.59
C ILE A 25 -14.94 -16.64 -3.27
N SER A 26 -15.53 -17.31 -4.27
CA SER A 26 -16.75 -18.11 -4.03
C SER A 26 -16.42 -19.32 -3.14
N GLY A 27 -17.22 -19.57 -2.11
CA GLY A 27 -17.09 -20.74 -1.23
C GLY A 27 -15.85 -20.77 -0.32
N VAL A 28 -15.11 -19.67 -0.16
CA VAL A 28 -13.91 -19.65 0.69
C VAL A 28 -14.23 -19.66 2.18
N ASN A 29 -13.30 -20.16 2.99
CA ASN A 29 -13.40 -20.12 4.45
C ASN A 29 -13.65 -18.67 4.93
N PRO A 30 -14.60 -18.44 5.88
CA PRO A 30 -14.88 -17.12 6.44
C PRO A 30 -13.64 -16.36 6.93
N LYS A 31 -12.63 -17.08 7.43
CA LYS A 31 -11.35 -16.49 7.87
C LYS A 31 -10.61 -15.80 6.72
N VAL A 32 -10.51 -16.44 5.56
CA VAL A 32 -9.88 -15.88 4.36
C VAL A 32 -10.63 -14.64 3.90
N ARG A 33 -11.97 -14.72 3.85
CA ARG A 33 -12.83 -13.59 3.49
C ARG A 33 -12.62 -12.41 4.44
N LYS A 34 -12.49 -12.67 5.74
CA LYS A 34 -12.27 -11.62 6.75
C LYS A 34 -10.89 -10.97 6.61
N VAL A 35 -9.84 -11.75 6.32
CA VAL A 35 -8.49 -11.19 6.09
C VAL A 35 -8.47 -10.32 4.83
N LEU A 36 -9.10 -10.75 3.73
CA LEU A 36 -9.21 -9.91 2.52
C LEU A 36 -9.97 -8.61 2.79
N GLN A 37 -11.01 -8.63 3.63
CA GLN A 37 -11.71 -7.42 4.06
C GLN A 37 -10.82 -6.50 4.90
N LEU A 38 -10.01 -7.04 5.81
CA LEU A 38 -9.07 -6.25 6.62
C LEU A 38 -7.98 -5.59 5.76
N LEU A 39 -7.61 -6.23 4.66
CA LEU A 39 -6.71 -5.67 3.64
C LEU A 39 -7.43 -4.74 2.65
N SER A 40 -8.72 -4.46 2.81
CA SER A 40 -9.53 -3.65 1.87
C SER A 40 -9.63 -4.21 0.44
N LEU A 41 -9.43 -5.52 0.24
CA LEU A 41 -9.43 -6.19 -1.07
C LEU A 41 -10.81 -6.75 -1.44
N HIS A 42 -11.78 -5.86 -1.63
CA HIS A 42 -13.18 -6.23 -1.90
C HIS A 42 -13.43 -6.81 -3.28
N GLN A 43 -12.80 -6.24 -4.31
CA GLN A 43 -12.99 -6.57 -5.72
C GLN A 43 -11.73 -7.22 -6.30
N ILE A 44 -11.88 -7.92 -7.43
CA ILE A 44 -10.75 -8.46 -8.19
C ILE A 44 -9.98 -7.30 -8.83
N LEU A 45 -8.66 -7.46 -8.98
CA LEU A 45 -7.72 -6.45 -9.49
C LEU A 45 -7.60 -5.16 -8.65
N TYR A 46 -8.27 -5.10 -7.50
CA TYR A 46 -8.03 -4.02 -6.55
C TYR A 46 -6.72 -4.26 -5.81
N GLY A 47 -5.96 -3.18 -5.61
CA GLY A 47 -4.68 -3.20 -4.93
C GLY A 47 -4.66 -2.30 -3.70
N THR A 48 -3.83 -2.64 -2.72
CA THR A 48 -3.56 -1.76 -1.57
C THR A 48 -2.10 -1.85 -1.13
N PHE A 49 -1.62 -0.77 -0.52
CA PHE A 49 -0.32 -0.71 0.13
C PHE A 49 -0.43 -1.21 1.58
N VAL A 50 0.42 -2.16 1.97
CA VAL A 50 0.41 -2.79 3.29
C VAL A 50 1.76 -2.57 3.98
N LYS A 51 1.71 -1.95 5.16
CA LYS A 51 2.86 -1.92 6.07
C LYS A 51 3.15 -3.34 6.56
N LEU A 52 4.37 -3.80 6.33
CA LEU A 52 4.82 -5.11 6.75
C LEU A 52 5.19 -5.10 8.23
N ASN A 53 4.61 -6.06 8.93
CA ASN A 53 4.94 -6.44 10.30
C ASN A 53 4.64 -7.95 10.41
N LYS A 54 5.01 -8.59 11.52
CA LYS A 54 4.80 -10.03 11.72
C LYS A 54 3.34 -10.46 11.52
N ALA A 55 2.39 -9.64 11.97
CA ALA A 55 0.96 -9.93 11.81
C ALA A 55 0.48 -9.77 10.37
N SER A 56 0.91 -8.72 9.66
CA SER A 56 0.62 -8.48 8.25
C SER A 56 1.15 -9.62 7.38
N VAL A 57 2.39 -10.07 7.62
CA VAL A 57 2.96 -11.20 6.88
C VAL A 57 2.14 -12.48 7.11
N ASN A 58 1.72 -12.75 8.36
CA ASN A 58 0.84 -13.88 8.65
C ASN A 58 -0.53 -13.76 7.96
N MET A 59 -1.11 -12.56 7.90
CA MET A 59 -2.33 -12.30 7.14
C MET A 59 -2.13 -12.59 5.66
N LEU A 60 -1.04 -12.11 5.05
CA LEU A 60 -0.71 -12.35 3.64
C LEU A 60 -0.55 -13.83 3.34
N ARG A 61 0.12 -14.60 4.22
CA ARG A 61 0.26 -16.06 4.10
C ARG A 61 -1.09 -16.79 4.08
N ILE A 62 -2.08 -16.34 4.88
CA ILE A 62 -3.41 -16.96 4.91
C ILE A 62 -4.15 -16.77 3.57
N VAL A 63 -3.96 -15.62 2.91
CA VAL A 63 -4.69 -15.28 1.68
C VAL A 63 -3.86 -15.44 0.41
N GLU A 64 -2.62 -15.92 0.53
CA GLU A 64 -1.63 -16.05 -0.56
C GLU A 64 -2.19 -16.67 -1.85
N PRO A 65 -3.04 -17.71 -1.83
CA PRO A 65 -3.61 -18.27 -3.06
C PRO A 65 -4.50 -17.31 -3.86
N TYR A 66 -5.03 -16.26 -3.23
CA TYR A 66 -6.01 -15.33 -3.80
C TYR A 66 -5.42 -13.95 -4.15
N ILE A 67 -4.19 -13.69 -3.73
CA ILE A 67 -3.50 -12.41 -3.90
C ILE A 67 -2.18 -12.59 -4.64
N ALA A 68 -1.77 -11.57 -5.38
CA ALA A 68 -0.39 -11.38 -5.79
C ALA A 68 0.17 -10.22 -4.97
N TRP A 69 1.35 -10.39 -4.39
CA TRP A 69 1.97 -9.32 -3.61
C TRP A 69 3.49 -9.33 -3.72
N GLY A 70 4.09 -8.18 -3.51
CA GLY A 70 5.53 -8.00 -3.56
C GLY A 70 5.94 -6.60 -3.11
N TYR A 71 7.25 -6.33 -3.13
CA TYR A 71 7.80 -5.05 -2.71
C TYR A 71 7.81 -4.08 -3.88
N PRO A 72 7.07 -2.96 -3.82
CA PRO A 72 7.03 -2.01 -4.91
C PRO A 72 8.32 -1.19 -4.96
N ASN A 73 8.72 -0.77 -6.16
CA ASN A 73 9.77 0.23 -6.32
C ASN A 73 9.15 1.65 -6.31
N VAL A 74 9.96 2.69 -6.11
CA VAL A 74 9.49 4.09 -6.06
C VAL A 74 8.74 4.48 -7.34
N LYS A 75 9.24 4.08 -8.51
CA LYS A 75 8.62 4.36 -9.81
C LYS A 75 7.24 3.73 -9.95
N SER A 76 7.06 2.50 -9.48
CA SER A 76 5.79 1.78 -9.49
C SER A 76 4.78 2.41 -8.53
N VAL A 77 5.21 2.82 -7.33
CA VAL A 77 4.33 3.58 -6.41
C VAL A 77 3.89 4.89 -7.08
N ASN A 78 4.84 5.59 -7.71
CA ASN A 78 4.60 6.84 -8.38
C ASN A 78 3.57 6.71 -9.52
N GLU A 79 3.79 5.75 -10.43
CA GLU A 79 2.89 5.50 -11.55
C GLU A 79 1.51 5.03 -11.09
N LEU A 80 1.43 4.21 -10.03
CA LEU A 80 0.15 3.78 -9.47
C LEU A 80 -0.65 4.94 -8.90
N ILE A 81 0.01 5.84 -8.17
CA ILE A 81 -0.68 6.98 -7.56
C ILE A 81 -1.13 7.96 -8.66
N TYR A 82 -0.29 8.33 -9.62
CA TYR A 82 -0.73 9.24 -10.68
C TYR A 82 -1.81 8.64 -11.60
N LYS A 83 -1.78 7.33 -11.90
CA LYS A 83 -2.73 6.71 -12.86
C LYS A 83 -4.02 6.22 -12.23
N HIS A 84 -3.96 5.75 -11.00
CA HIS A 84 -5.06 5.01 -10.36
C HIS A 84 -5.48 5.57 -9.02
N ASP A 85 -4.89 6.68 -8.55
CA ASP A 85 -5.31 7.25 -7.27
C ASP A 85 -6.65 7.97 -7.39
N TYR A 86 -7.51 7.61 -6.46
CA TYR A 86 -8.75 8.32 -6.24
C TYR A 86 -8.87 8.54 -4.75
N SER A 87 -8.98 9.80 -4.37
CA SER A 87 -9.13 10.16 -2.98
C SER A 87 -10.55 9.87 -2.50
N LYS A 88 -10.64 9.30 -1.31
CA LYS A 88 -11.86 9.09 -0.55
C LYS A 88 -12.16 10.32 0.32
N ILE A 89 -12.68 11.37 -0.30
CA ILE A 89 -13.12 12.59 0.40
C ILE A 89 -14.62 12.49 0.68
N ASN A 90 -15.03 12.67 1.94
CA ASN A 90 -16.43 12.57 2.36
C ASN A 90 -17.15 11.28 1.91
N LYS A 91 -16.43 10.14 1.96
CA LYS A 91 -16.89 8.82 1.49
C LYS A 91 -17.18 8.72 -0.02
N LYS A 92 -16.85 9.76 -0.80
CA LYS A 92 -16.94 9.75 -2.26
C LYS A 92 -15.56 9.56 -2.87
N ARG A 93 -15.52 8.87 -4.01
CA ARG A 93 -14.30 8.64 -4.80
C ARG A 93 -14.11 9.82 -5.74
N ILE A 94 -13.07 10.64 -5.52
CA ILE A 94 -12.77 11.84 -6.31
C ILE A 94 -11.41 11.64 -6.97
N ALA A 95 -11.30 11.96 -8.26
CA ALA A 95 -10.01 11.90 -8.95
C ALA A 95 -9.05 12.97 -8.39
N LEU A 96 -7.78 12.61 -8.28
CA LEU A 96 -6.73 13.49 -7.77
C LEU A 96 -6.31 14.50 -8.86
N THR A 97 -7.12 15.54 -9.08
CA THR A 97 -6.85 16.55 -10.13
C THR A 97 -6.03 17.74 -9.63
N ASP A 98 -6.17 18.10 -8.35
CA ASP A 98 -5.56 19.29 -7.77
C ASP A 98 -4.98 19.01 -6.37
N ASN A 99 -3.80 19.57 -6.11
CA ASN A 99 -3.12 19.50 -4.83
C ASN A 99 -3.93 20.15 -3.69
N THR A 100 -4.84 21.09 -4.01
CA THR A 100 -5.73 21.70 -3.00
C THR A 100 -6.55 20.67 -2.23
N LEU A 101 -6.97 19.57 -2.89
CA LEU A 101 -7.71 18.47 -2.26
C LEU A 101 -6.87 17.71 -1.24
N ILE A 102 -5.57 17.56 -1.53
CA ILE A 102 -4.58 16.90 -0.67
C ILE A 102 -4.33 17.78 0.56
N VAL A 103 -4.01 19.05 0.35
CA VAL A 103 -3.77 20.01 1.44
C VAL A 103 -4.96 20.07 2.39
N ARG A 104 -6.19 20.13 1.85
CA ARG A 104 -7.41 20.20 2.67
C ARG A 104 -7.59 18.98 3.57
N SER A 105 -7.21 17.79 3.10
CA SER A 105 -7.48 16.53 3.80
C SER A 105 -6.31 16.07 4.67
N LEU A 106 -5.09 16.27 4.19
CA LEU A 106 -3.85 15.74 4.77
C LEU A 106 -2.85 16.83 5.17
N GLY A 107 -3.14 18.11 4.96
CA GLY A 107 -2.23 19.22 5.30
C GLY A 107 -1.83 19.22 6.78
N LYS A 108 -2.73 18.79 7.68
CA LYS A 108 -2.44 18.60 9.11
C LYS A 108 -1.34 17.57 9.42
N TYR A 109 -1.05 16.67 8.47
CA TYR A 109 0.00 15.65 8.59
C TYR A 109 1.28 16.04 7.83
N GLY A 110 1.34 17.27 7.32
CA GLY A 110 2.46 17.78 6.51
C GLY A 110 2.52 17.19 5.11
N ILE A 111 1.39 16.72 4.57
CA ILE A 111 1.28 16.21 3.20
C ILE A 111 0.59 17.29 2.38
N ILE A 112 1.34 17.96 1.51
CA ILE A 112 0.87 19.14 0.77
C ILE A 112 0.65 18.77 -0.70
N ARG A 113 1.52 17.93 -1.27
CA ARG A 113 1.47 17.54 -2.69
C ARG A 113 1.48 16.02 -2.85
N VAL A 114 1.26 15.55 -4.08
CA VAL A 114 1.29 14.11 -4.43
C VAL A 114 2.64 13.48 -4.10
N GLU A 115 3.74 14.21 -4.29
CA GLU A 115 5.09 13.73 -4.04
C GLU A 115 5.31 13.42 -2.55
N ASP A 116 4.75 14.25 -1.66
CA ASP A 116 4.79 14.02 -0.21
C ASP A 116 4.01 12.76 0.15
N LEU A 117 2.88 12.51 -0.54
CA LEU A 117 2.05 11.32 -0.36
C LEU A 117 2.81 10.06 -0.79
N ILE A 118 3.40 10.07 -1.99
CA ILE A 118 4.24 8.98 -2.53
C ILE A 118 5.38 8.68 -1.57
N HIS A 119 6.10 9.71 -1.13
CA HIS A 119 7.19 9.56 -0.19
C HIS A 119 6.72 8.95 1.13
N LYS A 120 5.58 9.40 1.68
CA LYS A 120 5.05 8.89 2.95
C LYS A 120 4.60 7.43 2.86
N ILE A 121 4.03 7.04 1.71
CA ILE A 121 3.64 5.66 1.43
C ILE A 121 4.88 4.77 1.31
N TYR A 122 5.85 5.17 0.47
CA TYR A 122 7.06 4.38 0.21
C TYR A 122 7.93 4.18 1.45
N THR A 123 8.15 5.25 2.22
CA THR A 123 8.98 5.19 3.44
C THR A 123 8.24 4.64 4.66
N VAL A 124 6.93 4.39 4.55
CA VAL A 124 6.10 3.88 5.66
C VAL A 124 6.19 4.78 6.91
N GLY A 125 6.08 6.08 6.71
CA GLY A 125 6.24 7.08 7.77
C GLY A 125 5.13 7.05 8.85
N ARG A 126 5.25 7.92 9.86
CA ARG A 126 4.30 7.99 11.00
C ARG A 126 2.82 8.07 10.60
N HIS A 127 2.51 8.83 9.55
CA HIS A 127 1.14 9.03 9.01
C HIS A 127 0.82 8.15 7.79
N PHE A 128 1.41 6.95 7.72
CA PHE A 128 1.18 6.01 6.62
C PHE A 128 -0.29 5.61 6.50
N LYS A 129 -0.98 5.40 7.62
CA LYS A 129 -2.37 4.93 7.63
C LYS A 129 -3.30 5.97 7.01
N GLU A 130 -3.06 7.23 7.30
CA GLU A 130 -3.79 8.38 6.80
C GLU A 130 -3.51 8.59 5.31
N ALA A 131 -2.24 8.54 4.90
CA ALA A 131 -1.84 8.58 3.49
C ALA A 131 -2.47 7.44 2.68
N LYS A 132 -2.50 6.22 3.21
CA LYS A 132 -3.08 5.03 2.55
C LYS A 132 -4.61 5.06 2.46
N ASN A 133 -5.28 5.72 3.41
CA ASN A 133 -6.74 5.78 3.48
C ASN A 133 -7.33 7.02 2.81
N PHE A 134 -6.46 7.97 2.44
CA PHE A 134 -6.81 9.15 1.67
C PHE A 134 -7.35 8.74 0.31
#